data_AF-A0A3B6H688-F1
#
_entry.id   AF-A0A3B6H688-F1
#
_cell.length_a   1.000
_cell.length_b   1.000
_cell.length_c   1.000
_cell.angle_alpha   90.00
_cell.angle_beta   90.00
_cell.angle_gamma   90.00
#
_symmetry.space_group_name_H-M   'P 1'
#
loop_
_entity.id
_entity.type
_entity.pdbx_description
1 polymer ?
#
loop_
_entity_poly.entity_id
_entity_poly.type
_entity_poly.pdbx_seq_one_letter_code
_entity_poly.pdbx_strand_id
1 'polypeptide(L)'
;MRLRPLPSRRRRWRGPPAMGVRTKRGPIPPEGTITSIAYKLGNHGLILLLLETPSGFAILSFDGVQLYLPGAKENIWSNFGAEYMARYIVWLKQFKKFKDKSSAIRSDTSVCRRLSKFIKRWRRPGQMLVVGKPEYKTIIEASMGIPCIFDETVMEVMWGVKHIMHSLVPMEKSELTKEERLPMSQGLIMFLNRKGFDVKPEMVNECIVLSACALYDCDEIKKKHDASLRRAGEQLKDVSGINTQGWSLLKLSTALMLICFSEEEILVGEPEEIFTAEELSNFQDDAHEYDDKISKYPCRRIYEELVCAFEARAANRILLTSLVKEASVCFSPVPEACKVQPSHIAKNSINSFDNPPRKFVMPAPAIEQVCRTKKTVQPSRWVRMLSNVKLLPHMLTVFMKRGLGSCRLLQEIMTKVHRWRKMKLLTCRKIENVGGTAC
;
A
#
# COMPACT_ATOMS: atom_id res chain seq x y z
N MET A 1 52.79 -69.17 -24.86
CA MET A 1 53.60 -68.28 -24.00
C MET A 1 53.65 -66.90 -24.63
N ARG A 2 53.41 -65.85 -23.82
CA ARG A 2 53.53 -64.39 -24.09
C ARG A 2 52.46 -63.70 -24.96
N LEU A 3 51.55 -63.05 -24.23
CA LEU A 3 50.60 -62.02 -24.65
C LEU A 3 51.32 -60.79 -25.22
N ARG A 4 50.80 -60.22 -26.33
CA ARG A 4 51.13 -58.87 -26.82
C ARG A 4 49.98 -57.89 -26.52
N PRO A 5 50.26 -56.61 -26.20
CA PRO A 5 49.24 -55.65 -25.80
C PRO A 5 48.48 -55.06 -27.00
N LEU A 6 47.18 -54.85 -26.84
CA LEU A 6 46.31 -54.23 -27.85
C LEU A 6 46.46 -52.70 -27.87
N PRO A 7 46.51 -52.05 -29.06
CA PRO A 7 46.73 -50.62 -29.18
C PRO A 7 45.45 -49.78 -29.08
N SER A 8 45.65 -48.57 -28.54
CA SER A 8 44.67 -47.50 -28.32
C SER A 8 44.09 -46.94 -29.63
N ARG A 9 42.78 -47.08 -29.84
CA ARG A 9 42.04 -46.37 -30.90
C ARG A 9 41.36 -45.13 -30.34
N ARG A 10 41.90 -43.96 -30.68
CA ARG A 10 41.25 -42.64 -30.56
C ARG A 10 39.88 -42.67 -31.26
N ARG A 11 38.78 -42.56 -30.49
CA ARG A 11 37.45 -42.31 -31.06
C ARG A 11 37.29 -40.82 -31.32
N ARG A 12 37.05 -40.50 -32.60
CA ARG A 12 36.74 -39.16 -33.12
C ARG A 12 35.48 -38.63 -32.43
N TRP A 13 35.60 -37.58 -31.62
CA TRP A 13 34.48 -36.89 -30.98
C TRP A 13 33.55 -36.32 -32.05
N ARG A 14 32.30 -36.80 -32.12
CA ARG A 14 31.20 -36.09 -32.79
C ARG A 14 30.54 -35.23 -31.70
N GLY A 15 30.52 -33.91 -31.89
CA GLY A 15 29.85 -32.99 -30.97
C GLY A 15 28.36 -33.34 -30.81
N PRO A 16 27.75 -32.95 -29.68
CA PRO A 16 26.33 -33.21 -29.44
C PRO A 16 25.45 -32.50 -30.49
N PRO A 17 24.31 -33.08 -30.88
CA PRO A 17 23.39 -32.42 -31.80
C PRO A 17 22.87 -31.13 -31.18
N ALA A 18 22.70 -30.10 -32.00
CA ALA A 18 22.16 -28.82 -31.59
C ALA A 18 20.76 -29.01 -30.97
N MET A 19 20.67 -28.88 -29.64
CA MET A 19 19.39 -28.75 -28.97
C MET A 19 18.81 -27.37 -29.29
N GLY A 20 18.01 -27.32 -30.35
CA GLY A 20 17.06 -26.24 -30.55
C GLY A 20 16.11 -26.23 -29.36
N VAL A 21 16.26 -25.25 -28.46
CA VAL A 21 15.32 -25.02 -27.38
C VAL A 21 14.03 -24.48 -28.00
N ARG A 22 13.17 -25.39 -28.50
CA ARG A 22 11.75 -25.11 -28.65
C ARG A 22 11.18 -25.12 -27.23
N THR A 23 11.10 -23.94 -26.61
CA THR A 23 10.23 -23.75 -25.45
C THR A 23 8.81 -24.09 -25.91
N LYS A 24 8.28 -25.25 -25.51
CA LYS A 24 6.85 -25.53 -25.62
C LYS A 24 6.15 -24.42 -24.82
N ARG A 25 5.54 -23.45 -25.50
CA ARG A 25 4.65 -22.48 -24.84
C ARG A 25 3.53 -23.30 -24.20
N GLY A 26 3.39 -23.19 -22.87
CA GLY A 26 2.29 -23.81 -22.16
C GLY A 26 0.93 -23.31 -22.66
N PRO A 27 -0.17 -23.91 -22.20
CA PRO A 27 -1.53 -23.47 -22.55
C PRO A 27 -1.68 -21.97 -22.28
N ILE A 28 -2.34 -21.25 -23.19
CA ILE A 28 -2.66 -19.83 -23.00
C ILE A 28 -3.60 -19.74 -21.79
N PRO A 29 -3.29 -18.94 -20.75
CA PRO A 29 -4.14 -18.83 -19.58
C PRO A 29 -5.52 -18.25 -19.93
N PRO A 30 -6.59 -18.60 -19.19
CA PRO A 30 -7.93 -18.04 -19.40
C PRO A 30 -7.90 -16.52 -19.28
N GLU A 31 -8.54 -15.82 -20.23
CA GLU A 31 -8.56 -14.36 -20.28
C GLU A 31 -9.21 -13.75 -19.03
N GLY A 32 -8.64 -12.65 -18.55
CA GLY A 32 -9.11 -11.95 -17.34
C GLY A 32 -8.59 -12.50 -16.01
N THR A 33 -7.82 -13.60 -16.02
CA THR A 33 -7.17 -14.13 -14.80
C THR A 33 -5.86 -13.39 -14.47
N ILE A 34 -5.48 -13.36 -13.19
CA ILE A 34 -4.16 -12.86 -12.74
C ILE A 34 -3.03 -13.54 -13.52
N THR A 35 -3.14 -14.84 -13.76
CA THR A 35 -2.16 -15.62 -14.55
C THR A 35 -2.06 -15.12 -15.98
N SER A 36 -3.19 -14.79 -16.62
CA SER A 36 -3.19 -14.22 -17.98
C SER A 36 -2.55 -12.83 -18.02
N ILE A 37 -2.79 -11.98 -17.02
CA ILE A 37 -2.19 -10.66 -16.89
C ILE A 37 -0.67 -10.80 -16.71
N ALA A 38 -0.24 -11.65 -15.78
CA ALA A 38 1.18 -11.91 -15.52
C ALA A 38 1.91 -12.45 -16.76
N TYR A 39 1.24 -13.30 -17.54
CA TYR A 39 1.75 -13.79 -18.81
C TYR A 39 1.89 -12.67 -19.86
N LYS A 40 0.86 -11.83 -20.03
CA LYS A 40 0.87 -10.68 -20.97
C LYS A 40 1.99 -9.67 -20.65
N LEU A 41 2.28 -9.45 -19.37
CA LEU A 41 3.32 -8.51 -18.90
C LEU A 41 4.75 -9.05 -18.99
N GLY A 42 4.90 -10.36 -19.14
CA GLY A 42 6.18 -11.06 -19.06
C GLY A 42 6.75 -11.08 -17.63
N ASN A 43 7.82 -11.85 -17.44
CA ASN A 43 8.57 -11.90 -16.17
C ASN A 43 7.67 -12.10 -14.93
N HIS A 44 6.71 -13.03 -15.02
CA HIS A 44 5.75 -13.35 -13.95
C HIS A 44 4.90 -12.15 -13.48
N GLY A 45 4.63 -11.17 -14.36
CA GLY A 45 3.86 -9.97 -14.03
C GLY A 45 4.70 -8.83 -13.45
N LEU A 46 5.98 -9.06 -13.14
CA LEU A 46 6.88 -8.01 -12.69
C LEU A 46 7.38 -7.18 -13.88
N ILE A 47 7.10 -5.89 -13.86
CA ILE A 47 7.50 -4.94 -14.90
C ILE A 47 8.59 -3.98 -14.40
N LEU A 48 9.24 -3.28 -15.32
CA LEU A 48 10.12 -2.17 -14.97
C LEU A 48 9.38 -0.85 -15.05
N LEU A 49 9.69 0.06 -14.16
CA LEU A 49 9.20 1.43 -14.17
C LEU A 49 10.38 2.38 -14.33
N LEU A 50 10.34 3.21 -15.39
CA LEU A 50 11.29 4.29 -15.61
C LEU A 50 10.73 5.58 -15.00
N LEU A 51 11.32 5.99 -13.88
CA LEU A 51 11.01 7.24 -13.19
C LEU A 51 12.02 8.31 -13.60
N GLU A 52 11.54 9.42 -14.15
CA GLU A 52 12.31 10.64 -14.23
C GLU A 52 12.28 11.34 -12.87
N THR A 53 13.46 11.67 -12.33
CA THR A 53 13.63 12.41 -11.08
C THR A 53 14.18 13.81 -11.37
N PRO A 54 14.23 14.73 -10.38
CA PRO A 54 14.82 16.04 -10.59
C PRO A 54 16.26 15.99 -11.10
N SER A 55 17.10 15.11 -10.54
CA SER A 55 18.52 15.03 -10.90
C SER A 55 18.89 13.90 -11.88
N GLY A 56 17.93 13.07 -12.33
CA GLY A 56 18.20 12.01 -13.30
C GLY A 56 17.06 11.02 -13.53
N PHE A 57 17.39 9.73 -13.55
CA PHE A 57 16.44 8.64 -13.80
C PHE A 57 16.64 7.50 -12.80
N ALA A 58 15.53 6.90 -12.37
CA ALA A 58 15.50 5.67 -11.58
C ALA A 58 14.79 4.56 -12.36
N ILE A 59 15.32 3.34 -12.23
CA ILE A 59 14.64 2.11 -12.64
C ILE A 59 14.13 1.44 -11.37
N LEU A 60 12.82 1.23 -11.32
CA LEU A 60 12.16 0.49 -10.26
C LEU A 60 11.58 -0.82 -10.83
N SER A 61 11.54 -1.86 -10.00
CA SER A 61 10.68 -3.01 -10.28
C SER A 61 9.31 -2.76 -9.69
N PHE A 62 8.27 -3.17 -10.41
CA PHE A 62 6.88 -2.96 -10.03
C PHE A 62 6.06 -4.24 -10.26
N ASP A 63 5.13 -4.54 -9.35
CA ASP A 63 4.11 -5.57 -9.57
C ASP A 63 3.06 -5.05 -10.57
N GLY A 64 3.26 -5.41 -11.83
CA GLY A 64 2.42 -4.93 -12.93
C GLY A 64 1.01 -5.49 -12.91
N VAL A 65 0.73 -6.54 -12.15
CA VAL A 65 -0.64 -7.07 -11.97
C VAL A 65 -1.54 -6.00 -11.36
N GLN A 66 -1.00 -5.13 -10.49
CA GLN A 66 -1.73 -4.05 -9.85
C GLN A 66 -2.39 -3.09 -10.87
N LEU A 67 -1.82 -2.94 -12.08
CA LEU A 67 -2.37 -2.06 -13.12
C LEU A 67 -3.70 -2.55 -13.70
N TYR A 68 -4.02 -3.84 -13.54
CA TYR A 68 -5.15 -4.50 -14.21
C TYR A 68 -6.17 -5.09 -13.23
N LEU A 69 -6.01 -4.83 -11.92
CA LEU A 69 -7.02 -5.22 -10.93
C LEU A 69 -8.32 -4.42 -11.13
N PRO A 70 -9.49 -4.97 -10.75
CA PRO A 70 -10.74 -4.23 -10.79
C PRO A 70 -10.66 -2.91 -10.01
N GLY A 71 -10.97 -1.81 -10.69
CA GLY A 71 -10.87 -0.46 -10.12
C GLY A 71 -9.43 0.00 -9.83
N ALA A 72 -8.43 -0.52 -10.54
CA ALA A 72 -7.03 -0.16 -10.34
C ALA A 72 -6.81 1.36 -10.39
N LYS A 73 -7.41 2.05 -11.37
CA LYS A 73 -7.34 3.51 -11.47
C LYS A 73 -7.81 4.21 -10.20
N GLU A 74 -8.92 3.78 -9.60
CA GLU A 74 -9.44 4.43 -8.39
C GLU A 74 -8.71 4.04 -7.10
N ASN A 75 -8.00 2.92 -7.08
CA ASN A 75 -7.56 2.28 -5.83
C ASN A 75 -6.04 2.22 -5.66
N ILE A 76 -5.26 2.25 -6.73
CA ILE A 76 -3.82 1.93 -6.70
C ILE A 76 -2.99 2.92 -5.86
N TRP A 77 -3.45 4.17 -5.74
CA TRP A 77 -2.85 5.21 -4.90
C TRP A 77 -2.70 4.78 -3.44
N SER A 78 -3.60 3.93 -2.93
CA SER A 78 -3.62 3.48 -1.54
C SER A 78 -2.35 2.71 -1.16
N ASN A 79 -1.69 2.09 -2.14
CA ASN A 79 -0.43 1.39 -1.91
C ASN A 79 0.76 2.34 -1.68
N PHE A 80 0.61 3.63 -1.99
CA PHE A 80 1.67 4.62 -1.94
C PHE A 80 1.52 5.59 -0.77
N GLY A 81 0.65 5.34 0.21
CA GLY A 81 0.53 6.22 1.37
C GLY A 81 1.78 6.28 2.24
N ALA A 82 2.53 5.19 2.32
CA ALA A 82 3.80 5.11 3.04
C ALA A 82 4.74 4.07 2.42
N GLU A 83 6.05 4.21 2.67
CA GLU A 83 7.07 3.27 2.20
C GLU A 83 6.74 1.81 2.51
N TYR A 84 6.27 1.52 3.74
CA TYR A 84 6.03 0.14 4.17
C TYR A 84 4.84 -0.52 3.47
N MET A 85 3.97 0.25 2.83
CA MET A 85 2.87 -0.25 2.00
C MET A 85 3.38 -0.58 0.61
N ALA A 86 4.15 0.36 0.05
CA ALA A 86 4.66 0.28 -1.30
C ALA A 86 5.75 -0.79 -1.48
N ARG A 87 6.54 -1.09 -0.43
CA ARG A 87 7.68 -2.03 -0.51
C ARG A 87 7.37 -3.42 -1.05
N TYR A 88 6.10 -3.84 -1.03
CA TYR A 88 5.68 -5.14 -1.56
C TYR A 88 5.35 -5.11 -3.05
N ILE A 89 5.09 -3.93 -3.60
CA ILE A 89 4.68 -3.75 -4.99
C ILE A 89 5.69 -2.94 -5.81
N VAL A 90 6.60 -2.18 -5.17
CA VAL A 90 7.61 -1.38 -5.85
C VAL A 90 8.92 -1.34 -5.07
N TRP A 91 10.05 -1.45 -5.79
CA TRP A 91 11.37 -1.29 -5.19
C TRP A 91 12.41 -0.80 -6.20
N LEU A 92 13.36 0.00 -5.71
CA LEU A 92 14.44 0.55 -6.54
C LEU A 92 15.39 -0.56 -7.01
N LYS A 93 15.72 -0.54 -8.30
CA LYS A 93 16.82 -1.33 -8.86
C LYS A 93 18.10 -0.51 -8.95
N GLN A 94 18.00 0.68 -9.53
CA GLN A 94 19.13 1.58 -9.64
C GLN A 94 18.67 3.00 -9.91
N PHE A 95 19.39 3.96 -9.34
CA PHE A 95 19.25 5.38 -9.63
C PHE A 95 20.52 5.89 -10.32
N LYS A 96 20.36 6.81 -11.26
CA LYS A 96 21.50 7.45 -11.95
C LYS A 96 21.18 8.90 -12.24
N LYS A 97 22.08 9.79 -11.79
CA LYS A 97 22.02 11.23 -12.13
C LYS A 97 22.28 11.45 -13.62
N PHE A 98 21.65 12.44 -14.21
CA PHE A 98 21.90 12.90 -15.58
C PHE A 98 22.09 14.42 -15.56
N LYS A 99 23.22 14.89 -16.09
CA LYS A 99 23.56 16.33 -16.12
C LYS A 99 22.54 17.12 -16.95
N ASP A 100 22.07 16.51 -18.02
CA ASP A 100 21.02 17.03 -18.88
C ASP A 100 20.02 15.90 -19.15
N LYS A 101 18.78 16.08 -18.68
CA LYS A 101 17.68 15.11 -18.83
C LYS A 101 17.09 15.18 -20.24
N SER A 102 17.08 16.36 -20.86
CA SER A 102 16.51 16.60 -22.19
C SER A 102 17.34 15.93 -23.29
N SER A 103 18.66 15.81 -23.11
CA SER A 103 19.51 15.01 -24.01
C SER A 103 19.44 13.50 -23.77
N ALA A 104 18.84 13.04 -22.67
CA ALA A 104 18.73 11.60 -22.38
C ALA A 104 17.63 10.93 -23.22
N ILE A 105 16.51 11.63 -23.43
CA ILE A 105 15.40 11.25 -24.30
C ILE A 105 15.06 12.47 -25.16
N ARG A 106 15.56 12.49 -26.39
CA ARG A 106 15.32 13.60 -27.33
C ARG A 106 14.06 13.33 -28.15
N SER A 107 13.36 14.41 -28.51
CA SER A 107 12.21 14.38 -29.41
C SER A 107 12.56 13.86 -30.81
N ASP A 108 13.84 13.88 -31.22
CA ASP A 108 14.33 13.40 -32.51
C ASP A 108 14.52 11.87 -32.60
N THR A 109 13.63 11.11 -31.95
CA THR A 109 13.55 9.63 -31.98
C THR A 109 14.72 8.86 -31.35
N SER A 110 15.65 9.51 -30.63
CA SER A 110 16.80 8.79 -30.05
C SER A 110 16.84 8.79 -28.52
N VAL A 111 16.90 7.58 -27.93
CA VAL A 111 17.30 7.39 -26.53
C VAL A 111 18.82 7.35 -26.46
N CYS A 112 19.43 8.22 -25.66
CA CYS A 112 20.88 8.31 -25.61
C CYS A 112 21.52 6.97 -25.19
N ARG A 113 22.74 6.68 -25.68
CA ARG A 113 23.43 5.41 -25.41
C ARG A 113 23.51 5.09 -23.91
N ARG A 114 23.67 6.12 -23.07
CA ARG A 114 23.79 5.99 -21.62
C ARG A 114 22.49 5.53 -20.96
N LEU A 115 21.33 6.07 -21.36
CA LEU A 115 20.02 5.66 -20.87
C LEU A 115 19.60 4.32 -21.47
N SER A 116 19.88 4.09 -22.75
CA SER A 116 19.66 2.81 -23.42
C SER A 116 20.35 1.64 -22.71
N LYS A 117 21.64 1.80 -22.38
CA LYS A 117 22.40 0.81 -21.59
C LYS A 117 21.83 0.64 -20.18
N PHE A 118 21.30 1.72 -19.61
CA PHE A 118 20.75 1.72 -18.26
C PHE A 118 19.45 0.90 -18.18
N ILE A 119 18.52 1.09 -19.13
CA ILE A 119 17.29 0.31 -19.23
C ILE A 119 17.60 -1.17 -19.55
N LYS A 120 18.43 -1.43 -20.58
CA LYS A 120 18.77 -2.80 -21.02
C LYS A 120 19.48 -3.64 -19.95
N ARG A 121 20.19 -3.01 -19.01
CA ARG A 121 20.86 -3.70 -17.90
C ARG A 121 19.87 -4.45 -16.99
N TRP A 122 18.71 -3.85 -16.72
CA TRP A 122 17.75 -4.36 -15.75
C TRP A 122 16.61 -5.13 -16.39
N ARG A 123 16.29 -4.83 -17.65
CA ARG A 123 15.16 -5.41 -18.36
C ARG A 123 15.40 -6.89 -18.70
N ARG A 124 14.44 -7.75 -18.36
CA ARG A 124 14.40 -9.15 -18.83
C ARG A 124 13.73 -9.24 -20.22
N PRO A 125 14.10 -10.23 -21.06
CA PRO A 125 13.41 -10.46 -22.33
C PRO A 125 11.89 -10.58 -22.15
N GLY A 126 11.12 -9.92 -23.02
CA GLY A 126 9.65 -9.92 -22.98
C GLY A 126 9.00 -9.07 -21.89
N GLN A 127 9.78 -8.48 -20.97
CA GLN A 127 9.24 -7.65 -19.88
C GLN A 127 8.77 -6.29 -20.37
N MET A 128 7.61 -5.82 -19.91
CA MET A 128 7.09 -4.48 -20.22
C MET A 128 7.83 -3.37 -19.46
N LEU A 129 7.87 -2.17 -20.03
CA LEU A 129 8.41 -0.96 -19.39
C LEU A 129 7.31 0.08 -19.18
N VAL A 130 7.08 0.49 -17.94
CA VAL A 130 6.21 1.62 -17.59
C VAL A 130 6.99 2.92 -17.70
N VAL A 131 6.40 3.91 -18.34
CA VAL A 131 6.97 5.26 -18.50
C VAL A 131 5.95 6.30 -18.05
N GLY A 132 6.41 7.44 -17.54
CA GLY A 132 5.52 8.48 -17.00
C GLY A 132 5.09 9.55 -18.00
N LYS A 133 5.46 9.40 -19.27
CA LYS A 133 5.22 10.37 -20.35
C LYS A 133 4.88 9.64 -21.66
N PRO A 134 3.89 10.10 -22.43
CA PRO A 134 3.54 9.46 -23.70
C PRO A 134 4.68 9.55 -24.72
N GLU A 135 5.45 10.64 -24.71
CA GLU A 135 6.60 10.81 -25.61
C GLU A 135 7.68 9.75 -25.33
N TYR A 136 7.88 9.38 -24.06
CA TYR A 136 8.85 8.36 -23.69
C TYR A 136 8.45 6.99 -24.22
N LYS A 137 7.15 6.67 -24.21
CA LYS A 137 6.62 5.44 -24.79
C LYS A 137 6.97 5.36 -26.27
N THR A 138 6.59 6.38 -27.04
CA THR A 138 6.82 6.44 -28.48
C THR A 138 8.31 6.34 -28.82
N ILE A 139 9.16 7.11 -28.14
CA ILE A 139 10.60 7.17 -28.43
C ILE A 139 11.28 5.84 -28.05
N ILE A 140 10.97 5.25 -26.90
CA ILE A 140 11.60 3.99 -26.45
C ILE A 140 11.13 2.81 -27.30
N GLU A 141 9.85 2.76 -27.66
CA GLU A 141 9.32 1.72 -28.56
C GLU A 141 9.99 1.79 -29.93
N ALA A 142 10.07 2.97 -30.54
CA ALA A 142 10.69 3.15 -31.85
C ALA A 142 12.20 2.89 -31.86
N SER A 143 12.94 3.42 -30.88
CA SER A 143 14.41 3.37 -30.88
C SER A 143 15.01 2.09 -30.28
N MET A 144 14.30 1.45 -29.35
CA MET A 144 14.81 0.29 -28.62
C MET A 144 14.04 -0.99 -28.87
N GLY A 145 12.85 -0.93 -29.51
CA GLY A 145 11.97 -2.08 -29.68
C GLY A 145 11.47 -2.66 -28.36
N ILE A 146 11.41 -1.83 -27.30
CA ILE A 146 10.94 -2.24 -25.97
C ILE A 146 9.48 -1.84 -25.84
N PRO A 147 8.55 -2.80 -25.66
CA PRO A 147 7.14 -2.50 -25.42
C PRO A 147 6.95 -1.70 -24.13
N CYS A 148 6.16 -0.64 -24.20
CA CYS A 148 5.95 0.30 -23.11
C CYS A 148 4.46 0.42 -22.72
N ILE A 149 4.21 0.71 -21.45
CA ILE A 149 2.88 0.99 -20.90
C ILE A 149 2.83 2.45 -20.46
N PHE A 150 1.80 3.14 -20.92
CA PHE A 150 1.44 4.49 -20.52
C PHE A 150 -0.09 4.61 -20.65
N ASP A 151 -0.76 4.85 -19.54
CA ASP A 151 -2.20 5.05 -19.41
C ASP A 151 -2.52 5.81 -18.12
N GLU A 152 -3.80 6.04 -17.83
CA GLU A 152 -4.25 6.75 -16.64
C GLU A 152 -3.88 6.04 -15.33
N THR A 153 -3.88 4.70 -15.30
CA THR A 153 -3.50 3.93 -14.12
C THR A 153 -2.01 4.06 -13.84
N VAL A 154 -1.18 4.09 -14.89
CA VAL A 154 0.25 4.40 -14.80
C VAL A 154 0.47 5.79 -14.21
N MET A 155 -0.37 6.78 -14.54
CA MET A 155 -0.25 8.12 -13.97
C MET A 155 -0.47 8.11 -12.45
N GLU A 156 -1.41 7.30 -11.94
CA GLU A 156 -1.60 7.10 -10.49
C GLU A 156 -0.37 6.45 -9.83
N VAL A 157 0.26 5.48 -10.50
CA VAL A 157 1.52 4.88 -10.02
C VAL A 157 2.66 5.90 -10.02
N MET A 158 2.79 6.71 -11.07
CA MET A 158 3.82 7.74 -11.17
C MET A 158 3.65 8.80 -10.07
N TRP A 159 2.41 9.21 -9.79
CA TRP A 159 2.09 10.04 -8.64
C TRP A 159 2.54 9.38 -7.33
N GLY A 160 2.13 8.14 -7.10
CA GLY A 160 2.43 7.42 -5.87
C GLY A 160 3.92 7.23 -5.64
N VAL A 161 4.66 6.83 -6.67
CA VAL A 161 6.13 6.70 -6.62
C VAL A 161 6.80 8.05 -6.32
N LYS A 162 6.30 9.16 -6.90
CA LYS A 162 6.79 10.50 -6.59
C LYS A 162 6.47 10.92 -5.14
N HIS A 163 5.28 10.59 -4.64
CA HIS A 163 4.86 10.89 -3.26
C HIS A 163 5.82 10.31 -2.22
N ILE A 164 6.22 9.04 -2.39
CA ILE A 164 7.18 8.36 -1.51
C ILE A 164 8.61 8.30 -2.08
N MET A 165 8.95 9.17 -3.04
CA MET A 165 10.25 9.14 -3.72
C MET A 165 11.42 9.29 -2.74
N HIS A 166 11.26 10.10 -1.70
CA HIS A 166 12.28 10.30 -0.67
C HIS A 166 12.68 8.99 0.04
N SER A 167 11.73 8.04 0.17
CA SER A 167 11.98 6.70 0.70
C SER A 167 12.43 5.71 -0.37
N LEU A 168 11.83 5.74 -1.57
CA LEU A 168 12.16 4.79 -2.64
C LEU A 168 13.51 5.07 -3.29
N VAL A 169 13.91 6.34 -3.39
CA VAL A 169 15.13 6.81 -4.06
C VAL A 169 15.90 7.73 -3.12
N PRO A 170 16.43 7.23 -1.99
CA PRO A 170 17.10 8.07 -0.98
C PRO A 170 18.39 8.75 -1.49
N MET A 171 18.91 8.29 -2.63
CA MET A 171 20.04 8.92 -3.33
C MET A 171 19.66 10.19 -4.09
N GLU A 172 18.36 10.39 -4.37
CA GLU A 172 17.84 11.64 -4.91
C GLU A 172 17.73 12.64 -3.76
N LYS A 173 18.53 13.72 -3.85
CA LYS A 173 18.59 14.77 -2.83
C LYS A 173 17.87 16.03 -3.27
N SER A 174 17.53 16.14 -4.55
CA SER A 174 16.80 17.26 -5.10
C SER A 174 15.32 17.07 -4.87
N GLU A 175 14.67 18.13 -4.39
CA GLU A 175 13.22 18.15 -4.23
C GLU A 175 12.51 18.23 -5.58
N LEU A 176 11.31 17.65 -5.65
CA LEU A 176 10.42 17.82 -6.80
C LEU A 176 10.02 19.29 -6.94
N THR A 177 9.89 19.80 -8.16
CA THR A 177 9.33 21.16 -8.34
C THR A 177 7.87 21.21 -7.91
N LYS A 178 7.29 22.42 -7.80
CA LYS A 178 5.86 22.57 -7.50
C LYS A 178 5.04 21.85 -8.58
N GLU A 179 5.35 22.06 -9.85
CA GLU A 179 4.68 21.40 -11.00
C GLU A 179 4.81 19.88 -10.95
N GLU A 180 5.95 19.34 -10.52
CA GLU A 180 6.15 17.90 -10.39
C GLU A 180 5.41 17.28 -9.20
N ARG A 181 5.12 18.08 -8.17
CA ARG A 181 4.29 17.72 -7.00
C ARG A 181 2.79 17.89 -7.25
N LEU A 182 2.41 18.74 -8.20
CA LEU A 182 1.04 19.18 -8.46
C LEU A 182 0.10 18.18 -9.15
N PRO A 183 0.49 17.15 -9.94
CA PRO A 183 -0.51 16.19 -10.40
C PRO A 183 -1.04 15.47 -9.16
N MET A 184 -2.31 15.65 -8.83
CA MET A 184 -2.93 14.91 -7.75
C MET A 184 -3.42 13.56 -8.24
N SER A 185 -3.31 12.53 -7.40
CA SER A 185 -4.00 11.26 -7.64
C SER A 185 -5.50 11.47 -7.79
N GLN A 186 -6.03 11.12 -8.95
CA GLN A 186 -7.46 11.14 -9.25
C GLN A 186 -8.18 10.13 -8.37
N GLY A 187 -7.61 8.95 -8.16
CA GLY A 187 -8.19 7.92 -7.31
C GLY A 187 -8.34 8.39 -5.86
N LEU A 188 -7.34 9.09 -5.32
CA LEU A 188 -7.39 9.68 -3.98
C LEU A 188 -8.48 10.75 -3.87
N ILE A 189 -8.58 11.67 -4.84
CA ILE A 189 -9.64 12.70 -4.86
C ILE A 189 -11.02 12.04 -4.90
N MET A 190 -11.22 11.07 -5.81
CA MET A 190 -12.48 10.35 -5.93
C MET A 190 -12.83 9.65 -4.61
N PHE A 191 -11.85 9.02 -3.96
CA PHE A 191 -12.04 8.39 -2.66
C PHE A 191 -12.46 9.42 -1.58
N LEU A 192 -11.74 10.52 -1.46
CA LEU A 192 -12.03 11.58 -0.48
C LEU A 192 -13.42 12.20 -0.69
N ASN A 193 -13.78 12.49 -1.94
CA ASN A 193 -15.10 13.02 -2.30
C ASN A 193 -16.22 12.04 -1.94
N ARG A 194 -16.04 10.73 -2.22
CA ARG A 194 -16.98 9.68 -1.80
C ARG A 194 -17.12 9.56 -0.27
N LYS A 195 -16.14 10.02 0.49
CA LYS A 195 -16.20 10.11 1.96
C LYS A 195 -16.80 11.42 2.47
N GLY A 196 -17.17 12.34 1.58
CA GLY A 196 -17.74 13.64 1.91
C GLY A 196 -16.70 14.69 2.26
N PHE A 197 -15.44 14.52 1.84
CA PHE A 197 -14.40 15.54 1.98
C PHE A 197 -14.20 16.26 0.65
N ASP A 198 -14.46 17.55 0.63
CA ASP A 198 -14.13 18.42 -0.52
C ASP A 198 -12.67 18.87 -0.40
N VAL A 199 -11.80 18.28 -1.23
CA VAL A 199 -10.34 18.50 -1.16
C VAL A 199 -9.83 18.91 -2.53
N LYS A 200 -9.19 20.08 -2.59
CA LYS A 200 -8.51 20.58 -3.79
C LYS A 200 -7.09 20.02 -3.91
N PRO A 201 -6.50 20.02 -5.12
CA PRO A 201 -5.14 19.55 -5.34
C PRO A 201 -4.06 20.18 -4.44
N GLU A 202 -4.22 21.42 -4.06
CA GLU A 202 -3.23 22.14 -3.26
C GLU A 202 -3.29 21.74 -1.78
N MET A 203 -4.42 21.20 -1.33
CA MET A 203 -4.68 20.88 0.07
C MET A 203 -4.03 19.57 0.51
N VAL A 204 -3.80 18.61 -0.39
CA VAL A 204 -3.32 17.28 -0.01
C VAL A 204 -1.86 17.35 0.39
N ASN A 205 -1.63 16.86 1.60
CA ASN A 205 -0.31 16.62 2.16
C ASN A 205 -0.19 15.16 2.61
N GLU A 206 1.00 14.77 3.05
CA GLU A 206 1.30 13.40 3.51
C GLU A 206 0.33 12.93 4.62
N CYS A 207 -0.07 13.80 5.55
CA CYS A 207 -1.01 13.45 6.61
C CYS A 207 -2.41 13.11 6.07
N ILE A 208 -2.88 13.87 5.07
CA ILE A 208 -4.16 13.60 4.40
C ILE A 208 -4.08 12.27 3.64
N VAL A 209 -3.00 12.02 2.88
CA VAL A 209 -2.81 10.75 2.16
C VAL A 209 -2.80 9.57 3.12
N LEU A 210 -2.03 9.65 4.21
CA LEU A 210 -1.94 8.59 5.22
C LEU A 210 -3.30 8.31 5.89
N SER A 211 -4.05 9.36 6.23
CA SER A 211 -5.37 9.23 6.86
C SER A 211 -6.40 8.65 5.87
N ALA A 212 -6.32 9.03 4.59
CA ALA A 212 -7.14 8.47 3.53
C ALA A 212 -6.85 6.98 3.32
N CYS A 213 -5.57 6.58 3.31
CA CYS A 213 -5.17 5.18 3.23
C CYS A 213 -5.74 4.36 4.40
N ALA A 214 -5.69 4.89 5.62
CA ALA A 214 -6.27 4.22 6.78
C ALA A 214 -7.81 4.03 6.65
N LEU A 215 -8.52 5.03 6.14
CA LEU A 215 -9.96 4.90 5.84
C LEU A 215 -10.24 3.89 4.73
N TYR A 216 -9.41 3.86 3.70
CA TYR A 216 -9.50 2.92 2.59
C TYR A 216 -9.31 1.48 3.08
N ASP A 217 -8.25 1.22 3.86
CA ASP A 217 -8.00 -0.08 4.48
C ASP A 217 -9.18 -0.56 5.35
N CYS A 218 -9.86 0.37 6.05
CA CYS A 218 -11.06 0.03 6.81
C CYS A 218 -12.22 -0.41 5.92
N ASP A 219 -12.41 0.19 4.74
CA ASP A 219 -13.41 -0.26 3.77
C ASP A 219 -13.03 -1.63 3.19
N GLU A 220 -11.75 -1.84 2.88
CA GLU A 220 -11.27 -3.11 2.33
C GLU A 220 -11.40 -4.27 3.32
N ILE A 221 -11.16 -4.04 4.62
CA ILE A 221 -11.41 -5.07 5.66
C ILE A 221 -12.89 -5.43 5.71
N LYS A 222 -13.80 -4.45 5.60
CA LYS A 222 -15.24 -4.72 5.56
C LYS A 222 -15.61 -5.54 4.32
N LYS A 223 -15.18 -5.13 3.13
CA LYS A 223 -15.45 -5.85 1.87
C LYS A 223 -14.90 -7.27 1.89
N LYS A 224 -13.68 -7.46 2.40
CA LYS A 224 -13.01 -8.77 2.52
C LYS A 224 -13.85 -9.78 3.29
N HIS A 225 -14.50 -9.34 4.37
CA HIS A 225 -15.22 -10.23 5.29
C HIS A 225 -16.74 -10.25 5.09
N ASP A 226 -17.29 -9.35 4.27
CA ASP A 226 -18.73 -9.18 4.09
C ASP A 226 -19.41 -10.50 3.71
N ALA A 227 -19.06 -11.09 2.57
CA ALA A 227 -19.70 -12.32 2.08
C ALA A 227 -19.65 -13.48 3.10
N SER A 228 -18.50 -13.70 3.74
CA SER A 228 -18.32 -14.77 4.72
C SER A 228 -19.16 -14.55 5.97
N LEU A 229 -19.23 -13.32 6.47
CA LEU A 229 -20.04 -12.99 7.65
C LEU A 229 -21.53 -13.00 7.36
N ARG A 230 -21.95 -12.59 6.16
CA ARG A 230 -23.36 -12.69 5.74
C ARG A 230 -23.81 -14.14 5.68
N ARG A 231 -22.99 -15.02 5.10
CA ARG A 231 -23.24 -16.47 5.09
C ARG A 231 -23.30 -17.06 6.50
N ALA A 232 -22.40 -16.63 7.40
CA ALA A 232 -22.46 -17.05 8.79
C ALA A 232 -23.73 -16.54 9.51
N GLY A 233 -24.20 -15.34 9.16
CA GLY A 233 -25.47 -14.79 9.64
C GLY A 233 -26.71 -15.57 9.18
N GLU A 234 -26.66 -16.20 8.00
CA GLU A 234 -27.69 -17.16 7.55
C GLU A 234 -27.72 -18.41 8.45
N GLN A 235 -26.55 -18.90 8.87
CA GLN A 235 -26.47 -20.03 9.80
C GLN A 235 -27.06 -19.71 11.17
N LEU A 236 -26.93 -18.47 11.66
CA LEU A 236 -27.56 -18.03 12.91
C LEU A 236 -29.10 -18.09 12.83
N LYS A 237 -29.66 -17.85 11.63
CA LYS A 237 -31.09 -17.99 11.39
C LYS A 237 -31.50 -19.46 11.31
N ASP A 238 -30.73 -20.28 10.61
CA ASP A 238 -31.06 -21.68 10.38
C ASP A 238 -30.95 -22.53 11.66
N VAL A 239 -30.02 -22.19 12.56
CA VAL A 239 -29.78 -22.90 13.82
C VAL A 239 -30.61 -22.31 14.96
N SER A 240 -30.38 -21.03 15.28
CA SER A 240 -30.96 -20.39 16.46
C SER A 240 -32.21 -19.57 16.19
N GLY A 241 -32.73 -19.57 14.95
CA GLY A 241 -33.88 -18.73 14.55
C GLY A 241 -33.58 -17.22 14.53
N ILE A 242 -32.32 -16.81 14.70
CA ILE A 242 -31.95 -15.40 14.88
C ILE A 242 -31.93 -14.68 13.52
N ASN A 243 -32.86 -13.75 13.32
CA ASN A 243 -32.88 -12.93 12.11
C ASN A 243 -31.81 -11.83 12.14
N THR A 244 -30.71 -12.06 11.41
CA THR A 244 -29.59 -11.13 11.31
C THR A 244 -29.74 -10.05 10.23
N GLN A 245 -30.90 -9.97 9.56
CA GLN A 245 -31.14 -8.95 8.54
C GLN A 245 -30.97 -7.53 9.13
N GLY A 246 -30.18 -6.70 8.45
CA GLY A 246 -29.87 -5.33 8.92
C GLY A 246 -28.76 -5.25 9.96
N TRP A 247 -28.24 -6.37 10.47
CA TRP A 247 -27.10 -6.33 11.38
C TRP A 247 -25.84 -5.78 10.69
N SER A 248 -25.06 -5.01 11.44
CA SER A 248 -23.73 -4.59 11.00
C SER A 248 -22.77 -5.79 10.98
N LEU A 249 -21.74 -5.75 10.12
CA LEU A 249 -20.70 -6.78 10.12
C LEU A 249 -19.99 -6.91 11.47
N LEU A 250 -19.87 -5.80 12.22
CA LEU A 250 -19.29 -5.83 13.56
C LEU A 250 -20.21 -6.61 14.51
N LYS A 251 -21.52 -6.32 14.55
CA LYS A 251 -22.50 -7.06 15.36
C LYS A 251 -22.49 -8.55 15.02
N LEU A 252 -22.52 -8.90 13.73
CA LEU A 252 -22.38 -10.29 13.27
C LEU A 252 -21.09 -10.94 13.79
N SER A 253 -19.95 -10.29 13.63
CA SER A 253 -18.67 -10.84 14.10
C SER A 253 -18.61 -10.98 15.63
N THR A 254 -19.26 -10.09 16.39
CA THR A 254 -19.36 -10.19 17.85
C THR A 254 -20.21 -11.40 18.26
N ALA A 255 -21.34 -11.64 17.59
CA ALA A 255 -22.17 -12.81 17.86
C ALA A 255 -21.38 -14.11 17.63
N LEU A 256 -20.69 -14.21 16.50
CA LEU A 256 -19.84 -15.35 16.19
C LEU A 256 -18.68 -15.52 17.19
N MET A 257 -18.13 -14.42 17.69
CA MET A 257 -17.11 -14.46 18.75
C MET A 257 -17.69 -15.05 20.04
N LEU A 258 -18.88 -14.61 20.45
CA LEU A 258 -19.55 -15.12 21.67
C LEU A 258 -19.93 -16.60 21.54
N ILE A 259 -20.43 -17.03 20.38
CA ILE A 259 -20.78 -18.44 20.12
C ILE A 259 -19.51 -19.32 20.13
N CYS A 260 -18.46 -18.88 19.43
CA CYS A 260 -17.25 -19.70 19.28
C CYS A 260 -16.34 -19.68 20.53
N PHE A 261 -16.44 -18.64 21.36
CA PHE A 261 -15.53 -18.34 22.47
C PHE A 261 -16.26 -17.65 23.63
N SER A 262 -17.25 -18.31 24.22
CA SER A 262 -18.12 -17.75 25.26
C SER A 262 -17.41 -17.30 26.54
N GLU A 263 -16.23 -17.87 26.84
CA GLU A 263 -15.40 -17.50 27.99
C GLU A 263 -14.53 -16.26 27.74
N GLU A 264 -14.44 -15.77 26.50
CA GLU A 264 -13.57 -14.65 26.14
C GLU A 264 -14.28 -13.30 26.18
N GLU A 265 -13.60 -12.33 26.79
CA GLU A 265 -14.12 -10.96 26.90
C GLU A 265 -14.13 -10.26 25.53
N ILE A 266 -15.31 -9.80 25.10
CA ILE A 266 -15.45 -9.01 23.87
C ILE A 266 -14.76 -7.64 24.02
N LEU A 267 -14.19 -7.14 22.93
CA LEU A 267 -13.38 -5.93 22.89
C LEU A 267 -14.18 -4.63 22.71
N VAL A 268 -15.46 -4.72 22.33
CA VAL A 268 -16.28 -3.56 21.98
C VAL A 268 -17.69 -3.72 22.54
N GLY A 269 -18.06 -2.79 23.42
CA GLY A 269 -19.38 -2.74 24.07
C GLY A 269 -19.58 -3.89 25.07
N GLU A 270 -20.66 -3.80 25.83
CA GLU A 270 -21.14 -4.91 26.65
C GLU A 270 -22.11 -5.77 25.81
N PRO A 271 -22.08 -7.11 25.92
CA PRO A 271 -22.95 -7.99 25.14
C PRO A 271 -24.45 -7.61 25.25
N GLU A 272 -24.88 -7.23 26.44
CA GLU A 272 -26.26 -6.86 26.79
C GLU A 272 -26.70 -5.53 26.15
N GLU A 273 -25.77 -4.67 25.75
CA GLU A 273 -26.05 -3.45 24.99
C GLU A 273 -26.17 -3.73 23.48
N ILE A 274 -25.62 -4.85 23.01
CA ILE A 274 -25.52 -5.19 21.59
C ILE A 274 -26.62 -6.18 21.16
N PHE A 275 -26.98 -7.10 22.06
CA PHE A 275 -27.90 -8.21 21.82
C PHE A 275 -29.03 -8.24 22.83
N THR A 276 -30.16 -8.84 22.44
CA THR A 276 -31.25 -9.10 23.40
C THR A 276 -30.87 -10.24 24.34
N ALA A 277 -31.54 -10.34 25.50
CA ALA A 277 -31.32 -11.46 26.42
C ALA A 277 -31.64 -12.82 25.79
N GLU A 278 -32.65 -12.87 24.93
CA GLU A 278 -33.01 -14.06 24.15
C GLU A 278 -31.90 -14.45 23.16
N GLU A 279 -31.37 -13.48 22.40
CA GLU A 279 -30.24 -13.71 21.48
C GLU A 279 -29.02 -14.28 22.24
N LEU A 280 -28.70 -13.71 23.40
CA LEU A 280 -27.57 -14.15 24.22
C LEU A 280 -27.78 -15.56 24.80
N SER A 281 -29.00 -15.90 25.24
CA SER A 281 -29.33 -17.27 25.68
C SER A 281 -29.13 -18.26 24.54
N ASN A 282 -29.73 -17.98 23.37
CA ASN A 282 -29.64 -18.86 22.21
C ASN A 282 -28.19 -19.05 21.74
N PHE A 283 -27.33 -18.03 21.84
CA PHE A 283 -25.90 -18.19 21.54
C PHE A 283 -25.20 -19.23 22.43
N GLN A 284 -25.63 -19.36 23.69
CA GLN A 284 -25.07 -20.32 24.64
C GLN A 284 -25.70 -21.70 24.47
N ASP A 285 -27.02 -21.75 24.38
CA ASP A 285 -27.80 -22.99 24.32
C ASP A 285 -27.48 -23.77 23.03
N ASP A 286 -27.41 -23.06 21.90
CA ASP A 286 -27.21 -23.67 20.58
C ASP A 286 -25.74 -23.75 20.16
N ALA A 287 -24.79 -23.34 21.01
CA ALA A 287 -23.38 -23.17 20.64
C ALA A 287 -22.77 -24.43 19.99
N HIS A 288 -23.15 -25.61 20.50
CA HIS A 288 -22.67 -26.91 20.02
C HIS A 288 -23.19 -27.27 18.62
N GLU A 289 -24.34 -26.73 18.21
CA GLU A 289 -24.93 -26.97 16.88
C GLU A 289 -24.21 -26.23 15.74
N TYR A 290 -23.25 -25.37 16.08
CA TYR A 290 -22.43 -24.62 15.13
C TYR A 290 -21.08 -25.27 14.82
N ASP A 291 -20.66 -26.33 15.55
CA ASP A 291 -19.30 -26.88 15.48
C ASP A 291 -18.91 -27.41 14.09
N ASP A 292 -19.87 -27.91 13.30
CA ASP A 292 -19.67 -28.38 11.92
C ASP A 292 -20.03 -27.34 10.84
N LYS A 293 -20.71 -26.25 11.22
CA LYS A 293 -21.18 -25.18 10.32
C LYS A 293 -20.25 -23.98 10.29
N ILE A 294 -19.59 -23.67 11.42
CA ILE A 294 -18.79 -22.46 11.59
C ILE A 294 -17.41 -22.84 12.15
N SER A 295 -16.37 -22.56 11.37
CA SER A 295 -15.00 -22.70 11.85
C SER A 295 -14.67 -21.63 12.88
N LYS A 296 -14.35 -22.04 14.12
CA LYS A 296 -14.02 -21.12 15.23
C LYS A 296 -12.79 -20.26 14.96
N TYR A 297 -11.76 -20.80 14.30
CA TYR A 297 -10.47 -20.13 14.13
C TYR A 297 -10.56 -18.80 13.33
N PRO A 298 -11.24 -18.74 12.17
CA PRO A 298 -11.50 -17.49 11.48
C PRO A 298 -12.29 -16.45 12.29
N CYS A 299 -13.28 -16.86 13.10
CA CYS A 299 -14.19 -15.95 13.80
C CYS A 299 -13.45 -14.92 14.66
N ARG A 300 -12.51 -15.38 15.51
CA ARG A 300 -11.70 -14.50 16.35
C ARG A 300 -10.91 -13.48 15.52
N ARG A 301 -10.22 -13.96 14.49
CA ARG A 301 -9.37 -13.08 13.67
C ARG A 301 -10.21 -12.05 12.91
N ILE A 302 -11.36 -12.46 12.38
CA ILE A 302 -12.27 -11.56 11.67
C ILE A 302 -12.83 -10.51 12.63
N TYR A 303 -13.24 -10.93 13.83
CA TYR A 303 -13.68 -10.05 14.89
C TYR A 303 -12.62 -9.01 15.26
N GLU A 304 -11.38 -9.44 15.56
CA GLU A 304 -10.26 -8.53 15.86
C GLU A 304 -9.97 -7.55 14.72
N GLU A 305 -9.95 -8.02 13.46
CA GLU A 305 -9.73 -7.17 12.28
C GLU A 305 -10.86 -6.12 12.13
N LEU A 306 -12.13 -6.50 12.39
CA LEU A 306 -13.28 -5.60 12.29
C LEU A 306 -13.38 -4.59 13.44
N VAL A 307 -13.09 -5.00 14.68
CA VAL A 307 -12.98 -4.10 15.82
C VAL A 307 -11.93 -3.03 15.54
N CYS A 308 -10.74 -3.44 15.12
CA CYS A 308 -9.67 -2.52 14.76
C CYS A 308 -10.09 -1.57 13.63
N ALA A 309 -10.74 -2.07 12.58
CA ALA A 309 -11.22 -1.25 11.47
C ALA A 309 -12.33 -0.28 11.91
N PHE A 310 -13.23 -0.69 12.81
CA PHE A 310 -14.29 0.17 13.32
C PHE A 310 -13.72 1.35 14.12
N GLU A 311 -12.84 1.07 15.07
CA GLU A 311 -12.19 2.10 15.88
C GLU A 311 -11.31 3.03 15.03
N ALA A 312 -10.47 2.45 14.16
CA ALA A 312 -9.60 3.21 13.28
C ALA A 312 -10.42 4.10 12.32
N ARG A 313 -11.55 3.63 11.82
CA ARG A 313 -12.42 4.43 10.94
C ARG A 313 -12.95 5.67 11.65
N ALA A 314 -13.47 5.52 12.88
CA ALA A 314 -14.00 6.64 13.65
C ALA A 314 -12.90 7.68 13.93
N ALA A 315 -11.75 7.23 14.41
CA ALA A 315 -10.60 8.10 14.71
C ALA A 315 -10.07 8.81 13.45
N ASN A 316 -9.88 8.08 12.35
CA ASN A 316 -9.37 8.67 11.11
C ASN A 316 -10.37 9.61 10.45
N ARG A 317 -11.68 9.41 10.61
CA ARG A 317 -12.69 10.36 10.11
C ARG A 317 -12.59 11.71 10.82
N ILE A 318 -12.45 11.71 12.14
CA ILE A 318 -12.25 12.94 12.93
C ILE A 318 -10.94 13.62 12.52
N LEU A 319 -9.86 12.83 12.44
CA LEU A 319 -8.55 13.32 12.03
C LEU A 319 -8.58 13.97 10.65
N LEU A 320 -9.11 13.27 9.65
CA LEU A 320 -9.15 13.75 8.28
C LEU A 320 -10.02 15.01 8.17
N THR A 321 -11.13 15.09 8.93
CA THR A 321 -11.93 16.31 9.04
C THR A 321 -11.11 17.49 9.53
N SER A 322 -10.29 17.30 10.58
CA SER A 322 -9.41 18.35 11.09
C SER A 322 -8.35 18.77 10.08
N LEU A 323 -7.70 17.81 9.42
CA LEU A 323 -6.65 18.07 8.44
C LEU A 323 -7.17 18.82 7.22
N VAL A 324 -8.35 18.44 6.72
CA VAL A 324 -8.99 19.09 5.57
C VAL A 324 -9.40 20.53 5.93
N LYS A 325 -9.98 20.74 7.13
CA LYS A 325 -10.30 22.09 7.62
C LYS A 325 -9.06 22.98 7.71
N GLU A 326 -7.98 22.47 8.31
CA GLU A 326 -6.72 23.20 8.44
C GLU A 326 -6.14 23.56 7.07
N ALA A 327 -6.09 22.60 6.15
CA ALA A 327 -5.63 22.85 4.79
C ALA A 327 -6.51 23.90 4.08
N SER A 328 -7.83 23.85 4.24
CA SER A 328 -8.74 24.80 3.60
C SER A 328 -8.49 26.25 4.04
N VAL A 329 -8.10 26.46 5.31
CA VAL A 329 -7.74 27.80 5.84
C VAL A 329 -6.44 28.28 5.23
N CYS A 330 -5.43 27.42 5.12
CA CYS A 330 -4.13 27.76 4.52
C CYS A 330 -4.22 28.13 3.02
N PHE A 331 -5.21 27.58 2.31
CA PHE A 331 -5.39 27.78 0.87
C PHE A 331 -6.60 28.64 0.50
N SER A 332 -7.20 29.34 1.48
CA SER A 332 -8.20 30.37 1.21
C SER A 332 -7.54 31.60 0.57
N PRO A 333 -8.11 32.19 -0.49
CA PRO A 333 -7.60 33.45 -1.03
C PRO A 333 -7.69 34.55 0.04
N VAL A 334 -6.59 35.28 0.27
CA VAL A 334 -6.62 36.49 1.09
C VAL A 334 -7.61 37.46 0.43
N PRO A 335 -8.59 38.03 1.17
CA PRO A 335 -9.54 38.98 0.60
C PRO A 335 -8.82 40.16 -0.07
N GLU A 336 -9.29 40.55 -1.26
CA GLU A 336 -8.71 41.66 -2.04
C GLU A 336 -8.71 43.02 -1.32
N ALA A 337 -9.43 43.13 -0.21
CA ALA A 337 -9.46 44.31 0.66
C ALA A 337 -8.13 44.63 1.39
N CYS A 338 -7.13 43.73 1.36
CA CYS A 338 -5.81 43.98 1.96
C CYS A 338 -4.73 44.46 0.98
N LYS A 339 -5.05 44.73 -0.30
CA LYS A 339 -4.12 45.37 -1.23
C LYS A 339 -4.05 46.88 -0.94
N VAL A 340 -3.35 47.28 0.12
CA VAL A 340 -2.98 48.69 0.33
C VAL A 340 -1.96 49.08 -0.74
N GLN A 341 -2.26 50.14 -1.50
CA GLN A 341 -1.33 50.72 -2.47
C GLN A 341 -0.09 51.31 -1.76
N PRO A 342 1.11 51.22 -2.36
CA PRO A 342 2.32 51.68 -1.69
C PRO A 342 2.46 53.20 -1.80
N SER A 343 2.09 53.93 -0.74
CA SER A 343 2.52 55.32 -0.54
C SER A 343 3.56 55.40 0.57
N HIS A 344 4.78 55.76 0.16
CA HIS A 344 5.91 56.31 0.91
C HIS A 344 5.78 56.43 2.44
N ILE A 345 6.58 55.64 3.17
CA ILE A 345 7.44 56.12 4.28
C ILE A 345 8.51 55.05 4.58
N ALA A 346 9.76 55.52 4.63
CA ALA A 346 10.98 54.94 5.20
C ALA A 346 11.54 53.63 4.62
N LYS A 347 12.47 53.81 3.67
CA LYS A 347 13.67 52.98 3.56
C LYS A 347 14.40 53.00 4.91
N ASN A 348 14.46 51.87 5.61
CA ASN A 348 15.64 51.38 6.33
C ASN A 348 15.34 50.02 6.97
N SER A 349 16.30 49.10 6.82
CA SER A 349 16.33 47.72 7.35
C SER A 349 15.68 46.65 6.47
N ILE A 350 16.22 46.54 5.24
CA ILE A 350 16.41 45.23 4.60
C ILE A 350 17.43 44.49 5.48
N ASN A 351 16.97 43.54 6.30
CA ASN A 351 17.72 42.39 6.87
C ASN A 351 16.83 41.68 7.92
N SER A 352 15.91 40.81 7.52
CA SER A 352 15.37 39.74 8.40
C SER A 352 14.55 38.62 7.73
N PHE A 353 14.56 38.48 6.40
CA PHE A 353 13.94 37.31 5.74
C PHE A 353 14.91 36.12 5.63
N ASP A 354 15.50 35.76 6.78
CA ASP A 354 16.05 34.44 7.03
C ASP A 354 15.41 33.94 8.33
N ASN A 355 14.22 33.35 8.22
CA ASN A 355 13.69 32.52 9.28
C ASN A 355 12.99 31.29 8.66
N PRO A 356 13.36 30.07 9.06
CA PRO A 356 12.65 28.87 8.64
C PRO A 356 11.19 28.92 9.15
N PRO A 357 10.23 28.26 8.48
CA PRO A 357 8.85 28.25 8.93
C PRO A 357 8.78 27.72 10.37
N ARG A 358 8.18 28.52 11.25
CA ARG A 358 7.98 28.20 12.66
C ARG A 358 7.38 26.80 12.79
N LYS A 359 8.00 25.96 13.62
CA LYS A 359 7.44 24.66 14.03
C LYS A 359 5.98 24.87 14.46
N PHE A 360 5.08 24.21 13.75
CA PHE A 360 3.67 24.17 14.07
C PHE A 360 3.47 23.53 15.45
N VAL A 361 2.87 24.26 16.39
CA VAL A 361 2.48 23.76 17.71
C VAL A 361 0.96 23.84 17.78
N MET A 362 0.28 22.69 17.87
CA MET A 362 -1.17 22.61 18.00
C MET A 362 -1.64 22.68 19.46
N PRO A 363 -2.87 23.16 19.72
CA PRO A 363 -3.45 23.21 21.07
C PRO A 363 -3.98 21.84 21.54
N ALA A 364 -3.69 21.53 22.81
CA ALA A 364 -3.99 20.29 23.54
C ALA A 364 -5.46 19.80 23.71
N PRO A 365 -6.54 20.60 23.60
CA PRO A 365 -7.86 20.17 24.08
C PRO A 365 -8.52 19.01 23.31
N ALA A 366 -8.29 18.89 21.99
CA ALA A 366 -8.97 17.88 21.17
C ALA A 366 -8.42 16.45 21.37
N ILE A 367 -7.17 16.31 21.82
CA ILE A 367 -6.51 15.01 22.06
C ILE A 367 -6.88 14.47 23.44
N GLU A 368 -7.04 15.35 24.45
CA GLU A 368 -7.47 14.96 25.79
C GLU A 368 -8.87 14.32 25.78
N GLN A 369 -9.77 14.76 24.91
CA GLN A 369 -11.14 14.25 24.85
C GLN A 369 -11.23 12.80 24.30
N VAL A 370 -10.30 12.42 23.41
CA VAL A 370 -10.18 11.05 22.86
C VAL A 370 -9.46 10.11 23.84
N CYS A 371 -8.48 10.61 24.59
CA CYS A 371 -7.74 9.81 25.58
C CYS A 371 -8.51 9.64 26.91
N ARG A 372 -9.37 10.61 27.30
CA ARG A 372 -10.16 10.52 28.54
C ARG A 372 -11.32 9.52 28.44
N THR A 373 -11.85 9.25 27.24
CA THR A 373 -12.98 8.34 27.02
C THR A 373 -12.59 6.85 27.03
N LYS A 374 -11.29 6.49 27.07
CA LYS A 374 -10.82 5.10 26.96
C LYS A 374 -9.81 4.68 28.05
N LYS A 375 -9.90 5.25 29.26
CA LYS A 375 -9.00 4.93 30.40
C LYS A 375 -9.23 3.54 31.03
N THR A 376 -10.14 2.72 30.53
CA THR A 376 -10.57 1.46 31.19
C THR A 376 -9.92 0.19 30.65
N VAL A 377 -9.12 0.23 29.57
CA VAL A 377 -8.61 -1.01 28.94
C VAL A 377 -7.12 -1.24 29.20
N GLN A 378 -6.80 -2.41 29.79
CA GLN A 378 -5.44 -2.83 30.15
C GLN A 378 -4.46 -2.86 28.95
N PRO A 379 -3.23 -2.30 29.11
CA PRO A 379 -2.11 -2.34 28.16
C PRO A 379 -1.82 -3.65 27.40
N SER A 380 -1.96 -4.78 28.08
CA SER A 380 -1.70 -6.13 27.54
C SER A 380 -2.71 -6.55 26.47
N ARG A 381 -3.94 -6.04 26.55
CA ARG A 381 -5.05 -6.31 25.62
C ARG A 381 -4.79 -5.71 24.23
N TRP A 382 -4.22 -4.51 24.21
CA TRP A 382 -3.75 -3.85 22.99
C TRP A 382 -2.65 -4.65 22.29
N VAL A 383 -1.66 -5.15 23.03
CA VAL A 383 -0.50 -5.83 22.42
C VAL A 383 -0.86 -7.12 21.67
N ARG A 384 -1.84 -7.90 22.15
CA ARG A 384 -2.35 -9.09 21.42
C ARG A 384 -3.12 -8.69 20.16
N MET A 385 -4.08 -7.77 20.30
CA MET A 385 -4.92 -7.24 19.21
C MET A 385 -4.09 -6.62 18.07
N LEU A 386 -2.99 -5.95 18.42
CA LEU A 386 -2.19 -5.17 17.49
C LEU A 386 -1.19 -6.01 16.67
N SER A 387 -0.98 -7.29 16.97
CA SER A 387 0.08 -8.10 16.33
C SER A 387 -0.25 -8.61 14.91
N ASN A 388 -1.52 -8.60 14.48
CA ASN A 388 -1.98 -9.25 13.25
C ASN A 388 -2.64 -8.33 12.20
N VAL A 389 -2.79 -7.03 12.48
CA VAL A 389 -3.68 -6.15 11.69
C VAL A 389 -2.92 -5.24 10.73
N LYS A 390 -3.32 -5.20 9.45
CA LYS A 390 -2.73 -4.35 8.39
C LYS A 390 -2.75 -2.85 8.71
N LEU A 391 -3.74 -2.39 9.49
CA LEU A 391 -3.92 -1.00 9.92
C LEU A 391 -2.92 -0.52 10.99
N LEU A 392 -2.22 -1.43 11.66
CA LEU A 392 -1.35 -1.10 12.79
C LEU A 392 -0.27 -0.05 12.43
N PRO A 393 0.47 -0.19 11.32
CA PRO A 393 1.54 0.75 11.02
C PRO A 393 0.98 2.14 10.67
N HIS A 394 -0.24 2.23 10.13
CA HIS A 394 -0.93 3.50 9.86
C HIS A 394 -1.24 4.25 11.15
N MET A 395 -1.91 3.56 12.08
CA MET A 395 -2.27 4.10 13.39
C MET A 395 -1.00 4.55 14.12
N LEU A 396 0.02 3.68 14.19
CA LEU A 396 1.27 3.99 14.88
C LEU A 396 2.04 5.15 14.26
N THR A 397 2.16 5.24 12.92
CA THR A 397 2.88 6.35 12.27
C THR A 397 2.15 7.69 12.45
N VAL A 398 0.82 7.69 12.40
CA VAL A 398 -0.02 8.87 12.69
C VAL A 398 0.13 9.32 14.15
N PHE A 399 0.16 8.37 15.11
CA PHE A 399 0.39 8.68 16.53
C PHE A 399 1.85 9.14 16.81
N MET A 400 2.84 8.56 16.13
CA MET A 400 4.28 8.85 16.32
C MET A 400 4.70 10.22 15.78
N LYS A 401 4.20 10.65 14.61
CA LYS A 401 4.50 11.98 14.03
C LYS A 401 3.96 13.15 14.87
N ARG A 402 3.16 12.87 15.91
CA ARG A 402 2.55 13.84 16.83
C ARG A 402 3.27 14.00 18.17
N GLY A 403 4.47 13.43 18.34
CA GLY A 403 5.27 13.64 19.56
C GLY A 403 4.80 12.85 20.80
N LEU A 404 4.00 11.80 20.63
CA LEU A 404 3.54 10.90 21.71
C LEU A 404 4.53 9.73 21.98
N GLY A 405 5.80 9.90 21.59
CA GLY A 405 6.85 8.87 21.66
C GLY A 405 7.30 8.47 23.08
N SER A 406 6.75 9.09 24.12
CA SER A 406 7.14 8.86 25.53
C SER A 406 6.36 7.74 26.21
N CYS A 407 5.38 7.12 25.55
CA CYS A 407 4.57 6.08 26.17
C CYS A 407 5.33 4.74 26.15
N ARG A 408 5.70 4.22 27.32
CA ARG A 408 6.34 2.91 27.52
C ARG A 408 5.61 1.79 26.77
N LEU A 409 4.29 1.91 26.68
CA LEU A 409 3.40 1.01 25.95
C LEU A 409 3.67 0.98 24.43
N LEU A 410 3.94 2.14 23.83
CA LEU A 410 4.24 2.29 22.40
C LEU A 410 5.59 1.69 22.03
N GLN A 411 6.60 1.83 22.90
CA GLN A 411 7.89 1.16 22.72
C GLN A 411 7.74 -0.36 22.77
N GLU A 412 6.95 -0.88 23.72
CA GLU A 412 6.74 -2.31 23.86
C GLU A 412 5.96 -2.94 22.69
N ILE A 413 4.95 -2.23 22.16
CA ILE A 413 4.22 -2.59 20.93
C ILE A 413 5.19 -2.61 19.74
N MET A 414 6.02 -1.57 19.59
CA MET A 414 7.00 -1.47 18.50
C MET A 414 8.02 -2.62 18.53
N THR A 415 8.55 -3.00 19.70
CA THR A 415 9.48 -4.13 19.83
C THR A 415 8.83 -5.45 19.43
N LYS A 416 7.57 -5.68 19.80
CA LYS A 416 6.83 -6.92 19.48
C LYS A 416 6.47 -6.99 17.98
N VAL A 417 6.07 -5.88 17.36
CA VAL A 417 5.82 -5.76 15.92
C VAL A 417 7.09 -5.97 15.09
N HIS A 418 8.23 -5.45 15.56
CA HIS A 418 9.53 -5.66 14.92
C HIS A 418 9.95 -7.15 14.99
N ARG A 419 9.73 -7.81 16.13
CA ARG A 419 10.01 -9.25 16.33
C ARG A 419 9.17 -10.13 15.38
N TRP A 420 7.89 -9.81 15.23
CA TRP A 420 6.98 -10.50 14.29
C TRP A 420 7.39 -10.29 12.82
N ARG A 421 7.76 -9.06 12.43
CA ARG A 421 8.27 -8.75 11.08
C ARG A 421 9.57 -9.49 10.75
N LYS A 422 10.46 -9.68 11.74
CA LYS A 422 11.69 -10.47 11.60
C LYS A 422 11.39 -11.95 11.34
N MET A 423 10.34 -12.51 11.95
CA MET A 423 9.90 -13.88 11.68
C MET A 423 9.31 -14.05 10.27
N LYS A 424 8.52 -13.08 9.78
CA LYS A 424 7.97 -13.12 8.40
C LYS A 424 9.04 -12.96 7.32
N LEU A 425 10.08 -12.17 7.58
CA LEU A 425 11.26 -12.03 6.71
C LEU A 425 12.10 -13.31 6.61
N LEU A 426 12.16 -14.11 7.69
CA LEU A 426 12.82 -15.43 7.67
C LEU A 426 12.07 -16.43 6.78
N THR A 427 10.74 -16.33 6.70
CA THR A 427 9.92 -17.16 5.79
C THR A 427 10.08 -16.75 4.33
N CYS A 428 10.15 -15.46 4.01
CA CYS A 428 10.39 -14.99 2.64
C CYS A 428 11.83 -15.24 2.14
N ARG A 429 12.86 -15.12 3.00
CA ARG A 429 14.24 -15.49 2.63
C ARG A 429 14.43 -17.00 2.41
N LYS A 430 13.63 -17.85 3.06
CA LYS A 430 13.62 -19.29 2.77
C LYS A 430 13.07 -19.59 1.37
N ILE A 431 12.18 -18.76 0.82
CA ILE A 431 11.63 -18.94 -0.53
C ILE A 431 12.67 -18.56 -1.60
N GLU A 432 13.53 -17.57 -1.35
CA GLU A 432 14.66 -17.26 -2.25
C GLU A 432 15.77 -18.33 -2.23
N ASN A 433 15.96 -19.04 -1.11
CA ASN A 433 17.00 -20.07 -0.97
C ASN A 433 16.57 -21.49 -1.36
N VAL A 434 15.27 -21.75 -1.57
CA VAL A 434 14.76 -23.08 -1.99
C VAL A 434 14.55 -23.17 -3.52
N GLY A 435 14.63 -22.04 -4.25
CA GLY A 435 14.60 -22.02 -5.72
C GLY A 435 15.91 -22.45 -6.41
N GLY A 436 16.86 -23.01 -5.66
CA GLY A 436 18.20 -23.38 -6.13
C GLY A 436 18.64 -24.75 -5.66
N THR A 437 17.80 -25.78 -5.77
CA THR A 437 18.18 -27.20 -5.98
C THR A 437 16.91 -28.07 -5.91
N ALA A 438 16.38 -28.42 -7.07
CA ALA A 438 15.56 -29.62 -7.28
C ALA A 438 15.60 -29.96 -8.79
N CYS A 439 16.63 -30.72 -9.17
CA CYS A 439 16.47 -31.84 -10.10
C CYS A 439 16.27 -33.08 -9.24
#